data_AF-A0A3D8HK62-F1
#
_entry.id   AF-A0A3D8HK62-F1
#
_cell.length_a   1.000
_cell.length_b   1.000
_cell.length_c   1.000
_cell.angle_alpha   90.00
_cell.angle_beta   90.00
_cell.angle_gamma   90.00
#
_symmetry.space_group_name_H-M   'P 1'
#
loop_
_entity.id
_entity.type
_entity.pdbx_description
1 polymer ?
#
loop_
_entity_poly.entity_id
_entity_poly.type
_entity_poly.pdbx_seq_one_letter_code
_entity_poly.pdbx_strand_id
1 'polypeptide(L)'
;MILKAYPKINIYLKIIDFDGNYHLLESRFARIKGKLYDEIEITESSNGKDIIEGDFGCDAKDSSVACALRLLREKYPKQFPPVHIKVAKHIPKGAGLGGGSSNAGCVLNGIDSMFCLELSSEELNAMAKRVGADVAFFVSGVDFAEVGGVGEKITPHKIPSDDISEFEIYTPDIFCDTRAVYRQYRSMIEKQILKLSPKDIFADFSNQKVLDFGEVQGLAQDRQATQRNSYACERFASLSALNDLFAPACALYPQLLEVAQELGEGWFFSGSGSSFFRALGVEKNVTDSTKEAKSTDSQKIDSNQGGTQDFAQDFTQDLKQDFAKESKQDSNEPTKKESKKPLDSPSLFE
;
A
#
# COMPACT_ATOMS: atom_id res chain seq x y z
N MET A 1 -23.81 -9.01 -16.13
CA MET A 1 -23.33 -7.72 -15.58
C MET A 1 -21.85 -7.60 -15.87
N ILE A 2 -21.35 -6.43 -16.27
CA ILE A 2 -19.90 -6.17 -16.47
C ILE A 2 -19.48 -5.05 -15.51
N LEU A 3 -18.39 -5.26 -14.78
CA LEU A 3 -17.86 -4.36 -13.76
C LEU A 3 -16.38 -4.09 -14.01
N LYS A 4 -15.92 -2.91 -13.61
CA LYS A 4 -14.50 -2.54 -13.61
C LYS A 4 -13.97 -2.53 -12.18
N ALA A 5 -12.96 -3.35 -11.92
CA ALA A 5 -12.23 -3.38 -10.66
C ALA A 5 -10.95 -2.56 -10.81
N TYR A 6 -10.91 -1.40 -10.16
CA TYR A 6 -9.78 -0.47 -10.20
C TYR A 6 -8.77 -0.76 -9.09
N PRO A 7 -7.47 -0.47 -9.29
CA PRO A 7 -6.48 -0.58 -8.24
C PRO A 7 -6.64 0.51 -7.18
N LYS A 8 -5.96 0.32 -6.04
CA LYS A 8 -5.68 1.37 -5.07
C LYS A 8 -4.19 1.64 -4.99
N ILE A 9 -3.85 2.78 -4.42
CA ILE A 9 -2.52 3.07 -3.88
C ILE A 9 -2.63 3.41 -2.39
N ASN A 10 -1.53 3.22 -1.66
CA ASN A 10 -1.35 3.77 -0.32
C ASN A 10 -0.62 5.11 -0.44
N ILE A 11 -1.29 6.24 -0.21
CA ILE A 11 -0.64 7.56 -0.17
C ILE A 11 0.43 7.56 0.93
N TYR A 12 0.11 6.96 2.06
CA TYR A 12 1.07 6.57 3.10
C TYR A 12 0.61 5.27 3.74
N LEU A 13 1.51 4.55 4.41
CA LEU A 13 1.24 3.35 5.20
C LEU A 13 2.18 3.31 6.39
N LYS A 14 1.60 3.40 7.60
CA LYS A 14 2.30 3.29 8.87
C LYS A 14 1.82 2.08 9.65
N ILE A 15 2.76 1.35 10.23
CA ILE A 15 2.45 0.29 11.19
C ILE A 15 2.54 0.92 12.57
N ILE A 16 1.40 1.02 13.25
CA ILE A 16 1.27 1.75 14.51
C ILE A 16 1.26 0.82 15.73
N ASP A 17 0.89 -0.46 15.55
CA ASP A 17 0.85 -1.45 16.63
C ASP A 17 0.73 -2.88 16.07
N PHE A 18 0.64 -3.87 16.95
CA PHE A 18 0.43 -5.28 16.63
C PHE A 18 -0.75 -5.85 17.42
N ASP A 19 -1.63 -6.60 16.75
CA ASP A 19 -2.72 -7.36 17.37
C ASP A 19 -2.54 -8.84 17.04
N GLY A 20 -1.87 -9.56 17.95
CA GLY A 20 -1.47 -10.96 17.79
C GLY A 20 -0.55 -11.17 16.59
N ASN A 21 -1.12 -11.70 15.50
CA ASN A 21 -0.41 -11.99 14.25
C ASN A 21 -0.58 -10.90 13.18
N TYR A 22 -1.37 -9.86 13.46
CA TYR A 22 -1.65 -8.79 12.50
C TYR A 22 -0.97 -7.48 12.89
N HIS A 23 -0.67 -6.68 11.87
CA HIS A 23 -0.13 -5.33 12.03
C HIS A 23 -1.30 -4.36 12.00
N LEU A 24 -1.42 -3.50 13.02
CA LEU A 24 -2.35 -2.40 13.01
C LEU A 24 -1.72 -1.26 12.20
N LEU A 25 -2.51 -0.73 11.27
CA LEU A 25 -2.11 0.24 10.28
C LEU A 25 -2.78 1.58 10.54
N GLU A 26 -2.07 2.64 10.16
CA GLU A 26 -2.61 3.95 9.83
C GLU A 26 -2.19 4.25 8.39
N SER A 27 -3.15 4.43 7.48
CA SER A 27 -2.88 4.58 6.06
C SER A 27 -3.93 5.45 5.40
N ARG A 28 -3.60 6.04 4.25
CA ARG A 28 -4.59 6.67 3.38
C ARG A 28 -4.63 5.97 2.03
N PHE A 29 -5.80 5.48 1.65
CA PHE A 29 -6.00 4.81 0.37
C PHE A 29 -6.58 5.78 -0.65
N ALA A 30 -6.13 5.63 -1.90
CA ALA A 30 -6.73 6.27 -3.06
C ALA A 30 -7.05 5.22 -4.12
N ARG A 31 -8.30 5.19 -4.60
CA ARG A 31 -8.73 4.34 -5.72
C ARG A 31 -8.35 5.03 -7.02
N ILE A 32 -7.55 4.36 -7.84
CA ILE A 32 -7.05 4.93 -9.08
C ILE A 32 -7.95 4.51 -10.23
N LYS A 33 -8.93 5.37 -10.55
CA LYS A 33 -9.79 5.20 -11.73
C LYS A 33 -9.04 5.67 -12.96
N GLY A 34 -9.03 4.84 -14.01
CA GLY A 34 -8.30 5.17 -15.23
C GLY A 34 -8.28 4.02 -16.22
N LYS A 35 -7.19 3.89 -16.99
CA LYS A 35 -7.02 2.83 -17.99
C LYS A 35 -6.64 1.47 -17.39
N LEU A 36 -6.03 1.45 -16.21
CA LEU A 36 -5.64 0.23 -15.51
C LEU A 36 -6.82 -0.28 -14.67
N TYR A 37 -7.43 -1.38 -15.08
CA TYR A 37 -8.48 -2.07 -14.33
C TYR A 37 -8.58 -3.53 -14.76
N ASP A 38 -9.04 -4.38 -13.85
CA ASP A 38 -9.55 -5.69 -14.23
C ASP A 38 -11.00 -5.57 -14.67
N GLU A 39 -11.41 -6.40 -15.63
CA GLU A 39 -12.80 -6.49 -16.06
C GLU A 39 -13.43 -7.74 -15.47
N ILE A 40 -14.61 -7.59 -14.87
CA ILE A 40 -15.33 -8.68 -14.22
C ILE A 40 -16.69 -8.83 -14.89
N GLU A 41 -16.93 -10.01 -15.44
CA GLU A 41 -18.21 -10.40 -15.98
C GLU A 41 -18.89 -11.37 -15.00
N ILE A 42 -20.11 -11.05 -14.59
CA ILE A 42 -20.96 -11.90 -13.75
C ILE A 42 -22.22 -12.23 -14.54
N THR A 43 -22.45 -13.52 -14.77
CA THR A 43 -23.63 -14.07 -15.44
C THR A 43 -24.25 -15.19 -14.62
N GLU A 44 -25.51 -15.51 -14.87
CA GLU A 44 -26.08 -16.75 -14.35
C GLU A 44 -25.41 -17.95 -15.04
N SER A 45 -25.07 -18.96 -14.28
CA SER A 45 -24.40 -20.16 -14.79
C SER A 45 -25.40 -21.10 -15.46
N SER A 46 -25.07 -21.52 -16.68
CA SER A 46 -25.88 -22.45 -17.47
C SER A 46 -25.76 -23.92 -17.04
N ASN A 47 -24.77 -24.27 -16.22
CA ASN A 47 -24.47 -25.67 -15.82
C ASN A 47 -24.95 -26.03 -14.40
N GLY A 48 -25.66 -25.11 -13.73
CA GLY A 48 -26.18 -25.31 -12.38
C GLY A 48 -25.11 -25.32 -11.28
N LYS A 49 -23.87 -24.88 -11.56
CA LYS A 49 -22.78 -24.75 -10.59
C LYS A 49 -22.12 -23.38 -10.70
N ASP A 50 -21.58 -22.90 -9.58
CA ASP A 50 -20.74 -21.71 -9.59
C ASP A 50 -19.45 -21.99 -10.37
N ILE A 51 -19.07 -21.07 -11.27
CA ILE A 51 -17.86 -21.15 -12.08
C ILE A 51 -17.06 -19.86 -11.88
N ILE A 52 -15.76 -19.99 -11.63
CA ILE A 52 -14.86 -18.85 -11.50
C ILE A 52 -13.68 -19.05 -12.44
N GLU A 53 -13.44 -18.07 -13.30
CA GLU A 53 -12.38 -18.08 -14.31
C GLU A 53 -11.55 -16.80 -14.24
N GLY A 54 -10.24 -16.93 -14.30
CA GLY A 54 -9.31 -15.80 -14.28
C GLY A 54 -7.89 -16.24 -13.94
N ASP A 55 -6.90 -15.41 -14.28
CA ASP A 55 -5.50 -15.62 -13.89
C ASP A 55 -5.22 -14.97 -12.53
N PHE A 56 -5.60 -15.65 -11.46
CA PHE A 56 -5.41 -15.14 -10.09
C PHE A 56 -3.99 -15.33 -9.56
N GLY A 57 -3.11 -16.05 -10.28
CA GLY A 57 -1.81 -16.50 -9.76
C GLY A 57 -1.91 -17.65 -8.75
N CYS A 58 -3.10 -18.22 -8.58
CA CYS A 58 -3.41 -19.41 -7.78
C CYS A 58 -4.58 -20.16 -8.43
N ASP A 59 -4.92 -21.34 -7.89
CA ASP A 59 -6.15 -22.03 -8.27
C ASP A 59 -7.36 -21.11 -8.05
N ALA A 60 -8.29 -21.08 -9.01
CA ALA A 60 -9.45 -20.18 -8.96
C ALA A 60 -10.28 -20.32 -7.66
N LYS A 61 -10.36 -21.53 -7.11
CA LYS A 61 -11.06 -21.83 -5.84
C LYS A 61 -10.44 -21.16 -4.61
N ASP A 62 -9.15 -20.82 -4.67
CA ASP A 62 -8.37 -20.21 -3.60
C ASP A 62 -8.25 -18.68 -3.77
N SER A 63 -8.88 -18.12 -4.83
CA SER A 63 -8.88 -16.69 -5.09
C SER A 63 -9.76 -15.91 -4.09
N SER A 64 -9.48 -14.61 -3.95
CA SER A 64 -10.34 -13.69 -3.18
C SER A 64 -11.76 -13.63 -3.74
N VAL A 65 -11.94 -13.79 -5.05
CA VAL A 65 -13.23 -13.88 -5.73
C VAL A 65 -14.01 -15.11 -5.28
N ALA A 66 -13.35 -16.28 -5.23
CA ALA A 66 -13.97 -17.50 -4.72
C ALA A 66 -14.32 -17.41 -3.25
N CYS A 67 -13.46 -16.77 -2.45
CA CYS A 67 -13.76 -16.50 -1.05
C CYS A 67 -15.02 -15.62 -0.92
N ALA A 68 -15.10 -14.51 -1.66
CA ALA A 68 -16.27 -13.62 -1.68
C ALA A 68 -17.56 -14.36 -2.07
N LEU A 69 -17.54 -15.14 -3.16
CA LEU A 69 -18.70 -15.91 -3.59
C LEU A 69 -19.12 -16.95 -2.55
N ARG A 70 -18.16 -17.67 -1.95
CA ARG A 70 -18.44 -18.64 -0.89
C ARG A 70 -19.12 -18.00 0.31
N LEU A 71 -18.68 -16.83 0.75
CA LEU A 71 -19.30 -16.10 1.86
C LEU A 71 -20.75 -15.68 1.55
N LEU A 72 -21.00 -15.22 0.32
CA LEU A 72 -22.36 -14.93 -0.14
C LEU A 72 -23.22 -16.19 -0.18
N ARG A 73 -22.68 -17.33 -0.60
CA ARG A 73 -23.38 -18.63 -0.58
C ARG A 73 -23.66 -19.13 0.84
N GLU A 74 -22.73 -18.94 1.78
CA GLU A 74 -22.93 -19.27 3.19
C GLU A 74 -24.11 -18.51 3.79
N LYS A 75 -24.21 -17.21 3.49
CA LYS A 75 -25.29 -16.34 3.98
C LYS A 75 -26.60 -16.52 3.23
N TYR A 76 -26.53 -16.74 1.91
CA TYR A 76 -27.67 -16.76 0.99
C TYR A 76 -27.68 -18.00 0.08
N PRO A 77 -27.80 -19.23 0.64
CA PRO A 77 -27.56 -20.47 -0.09
C PRO A 77 -28.54 -20.73 -1.25
N LYS A 78 -29.71 -20.08 -1.27
CA LYS A 78 -30.77 -20.31 -2.26
C LYS A 78 -31.41 -19.02 -2.81
N GLN A 79 -30.88 -17.85 -2.48
CA GLN A 79 -31.51 -16.58 -2.88
C GLN A 79 -31.06 -16.06 -4.25
N PHE A 80 -30.00 -16.63 -4.81
CA PHE A 80 -29.56 -16.34 -6.18
C PHE A 80 -29.10 -17.61 -6.89
N PRO A 81 -29.30 -17.74 -8.21
CA PRO A 81 -28.87 -18.90 -8.99
C PRO A 81 -27.34 -19.04 -8.97
N PRO A 82 -26.81 -20.23 -9.31
CA PRO A 82 -25.39 -20.41 -9.61
C PRO A 82 -24.88 -19.35 -10.60
N VAL A 83 -23.67 -18.84 -10.40
CA VAL A 83 -23.09 -17.76 -11.22
C VAL A 83 -21.81 -18.18 -11.92
N HIS A 84 -21.58 -17.63 -13.10
CA HIS A 84 -20.28 -17.68 -13.78
C HIS A 84 -19.63 -16.30 -13.64
N ILE A 85 -18.47 -16.27 -12.97
CA ILE A 85 -17.66 -15.09 -12.76
C ILE A 85 -16.38 -15.23 -13.57
N LYS A 86 -16.20 -14.36 -14.57
CA LYS A 86 -14.99 -14.29 -15.38
C LYS A 86 -14.25 -13.00 -15.08
N VAL A 87 -12.95 -13.11 -14.79
CA VAL A 87 -12.09 -11.97 -14.46
C VAL A 87 -10.96 -11.88 -15.48
N ALA A 88 -10.99 -10.83 -16.30
CA ALA A 88 -9.88 -10.45 -17.16
C ALA A 88 -8.91 -9.57 -16.36
N LYS A 89 -7.74 -10.14 -16.03
CA LYS A 89 -6.74 -9.53 -15.15
C LYS A 89 -5.77 -8.65 -15.94
N HIS A 90 -5.65 -7.39 -15.51
CA HIS A 90 -4.68 -6.42 -16.00
C HIS A 90 -3.92 -5.72 -14.87
N ILE A 91 -4.49 -5.64 -13.66
CA ILE A 91 -3.78 -5.14 -12.47
C ILE A 91 -2.69 -6.15 -12.09
N PRO A 92 -1.41 -5.74 -12.05
CA PRO A 92 -0.31 -6.64 -11.71
C PRO A 92 -0.49 -7.32 -10.35
N LYS A 93 -0.18 -8.62 -10.31
CA LYS A 93 -0.25 -9.46 -9.11
C LYS A 93 0.95 -9.17 -8.20
N GLY A 94 0.75 -9.19 -6.88
CA GLY A 94 1.84 -8.95 -5.91
C GLY A 94 2.48 -7.56 -6.01
N ALA A 95 1.71 -6.58 -6.51
CA ALA A 95 2.22 -5.26 -6.87
C ALA A 95 1.81 -4.15 -5.88
N GLY A 96 1.14 -4.49 -4.78
CA GLY A 96 0.73 -3.52 -3.76
C GLY A 96 -0.52 -2.69 -4.13
N LEU A 97 -1.13 -3.00 -5.27
CA LEU A 97 -2.24 -2.25 -5.87
C LEU A 97 -3.65 -2.77 -5.48
N GLY A 98 -3.72 -3.82 -4.66
CA GLY A 98 -5.00 -4.34 -4.16
C GLY A 98 -5.92 -4.98 -5.23
N GLY A 99 -5.39 -5.42 -6.37
CA GLY A 99 -6.20 -5.95 -7.48
C GLY A 99 -7.12 -7.11 -7.08
N GLY A 100 -6.61 -8.10 -6.36
CA GLY A 100 -7.43 -9.21 -5.86
C GLY A 100 -8.54 -8.76 -4.88
N SER A 101 -8.23 -7.79 -4.02
CA SER A 101 -9.22 -7.21 -3.09
C SER A 101 -10.29 -6.40 -3.82
N SER A 102 -9.90 -5.67 -4.89
CA SER A 102 -10.80 -4.97 -5.79
C SER A 102 -11.74 -5.93 -6.49
N ASN A 103 -11.22 -7.05 -7.00
CA ASN A 103 -12.06 -8.06 -7.64
C ASN A 103 -13.10 -8.65 -6.67
N ALA A 104 -12.68 -9.00 -5.46
CA ALA A 104 -13.59 -9.49 -4.44
C ALA A 104 -14.66 -8.46 -4.05
N GLY A 105 -14.28 -7.19 -3.86
CA GLY A 105 -15.22 -6.12 -3.56
C GLY A 105 -16.25 -5.90 -4.66
N CYS A 106 -15.81 -5.93 -5.93
CA CYS A 106 -16.72 -5.87 -7.08
C CYS A 106 -17.67 -7.08 -7.13
N VAL A 107 -17.21 -8.29 -6.78
CA VAL A 107 -18.07 -9.48 -6.74
C VAL A 107 -19.10 -9.38 -5.62
N LEU A 108 -18.71 -8.94 -4.42
CA LEU A 108 -19.64 -8.73 -3.31
C LEU A 108 -20.76 -7.74 -3.69
N ASN A 109 -20.38 -6.53 -4.12
CA ASN A 109 -21.35 -5.49 -4.50
C ASN A 109 -22.12 -5.86 -5.78
N GLY A 110 -21.47 -6.55 -6.72
CA GLY A 110 -22.05 -6.95 -7.99
C GLY A 110 -23.15 -7.99 -7.83
N ILE A 111 -22.91 -9.02 -7.01
CA ILE A 111 -23.93 -10.06 -6.73
C ILE A 111 -25.06 -9.48 -5.89
N ASP A 112 -24.75 -8.69 -4.86
CA ASP A 112 -25.76 -7.99 -4.06
C ASP A 112 -26.72 -7.19 -4.95
N SER A 113 -26.17 -6.36 -5.84
CA SER A 113 -26.95 -5.55 -6.77
C SER A 113 -27.66 -6.37 -7.84
N MET A 114 -27.03 -7.41 -8.38
CA MET A 114 -27.60 -8.21 -9.49
C MET A 114 -28.83 -9.00 -9.04
N PHE A 115 -28.85 -9.45 -7.78
CA PHE A 115 -29.92 -10.30 -7.25
C PHE A 115 -30.73 -9.63 -6.13
N CYS A 116 -30.53 -8.33 -5.89
CA CYS A 116 -31.24 -7.55 -4.88
C CYS A 116 -31.22 -8.22 -3.50
N LEU A 117 -30.03 -8.60 -3.03
CA LEU A 117 -29.87 -9.29 -1.74
C LEU A 117 -29.97 -8.33 -0.53
N GLU A 118 -29.90 -7.02 -0.79
CA GLU A 118 -30.09 -5.93 0.17
C GLU A 118 -29.13 -6.01 1.38
N LEU A 119 -27.86 -6.33 1.12
CA LEU A 119 -26.87 -6.42 2.19
C LEU A 119 -26.67 -5.06 2.87
N SER A 120 -26.65 -5.05 4.20
CA SER A 120 -26.28 -3.86 4.95
C SER A 120 -24.78 -3.56 4.81
N SER A 121 -24.38 -2.30 5.04
CA SER A 121 -22.97 -1.92 5.07
C SER A 121 -22.17 -2.69 6.14
N GLU A 122 -22.79 -3.03 7.28
CA GLU A 122 -22.13 -3.86 8.30
C GLU A 122 -21.90 -5.29 7.81
N GLU A 123 -22.88 -5.89 7.12
CA GLU A 123 -22.79 -7.26 6.61
C GLU A 123 -21.72 -7.37 5.51
N LEU A 124 -21.70 -6.41 4.61
CA LEU A 124 -20.70 -6.27 3.56
C LEU A 124 -19.29 -6.11 4.13
N ASN A 125 -19.12 -5.25 5.16
CA ASN A 125 -17.84 -5.08 5.83
C ASN A 125 -17.41 -6.36 6.57
N ALA A 126 -18.33 -7.04 7.27
CA ALA A 126 -18.04 -8.31 7.94
C ALA A 126 -17.56 -9.40 6.98
N MET A 127 -18.15 -9.49 5.78
CA MET A 127 -17.64 -10.38 4.73
C MET A 127 -16.30 -9.91 4.18
N ALA A 128 -16.15 -8.63 3.87
CA ALA A 128 -14.92 -8.06 3.36
C ALA A 128 -13.71 -8.39 4.25
N LYS A 129 -13.85 -8.25 5.58
CA LYS A 129 -12.82 -8.62 6.57
C LYS A 129 -12.37 -10.07 6.46
N ARG A 130 -13.29 -11.00 6.18
CA ARG A 130 -13.00 -12.44 6.01
C ARG A 130 -12.31 -12.75 4.68
N VAL A 131 -12.48 -11.90 3.67
CA VAL A 131 -11.83 -12.08 2.36
C VAL A 131 -10.41 -11.51 2.36
N GLY A 132 -10.23 -10.30 2.86
CA GLY A 132 -8.92 -9.66 2.94
C GLY A 132 -8.99 -8.21 3.44
N ALA A 133 -7.90 -7.74 4.04
CA ALA A 133 -7.80 -6.43 4.68
C ALA A 133 -8.32 -5.27 3.82
N ASP A 134 -7.85 -5.16 2.57
CA ASP A 134 -8.21 -4.06 1.67
C ASP A 134 -9.62 -4.17 1.08
N VAL A 135 -10.33 -5.30 1.24
CA VAL A 135 -11.63 -5.51 0.59
C VAL A 135 -12.68 -4.54 1.11
N ALA A 136 -12.60 -4.16 2.39
CA ALA A 136 -13.53 -3.21 3.00
C ALA A 136 -13.49 -1.84 2.29
N PHE A 137 -12.31 -1.40 1.85
CA PHE A 137 -12.16 -0.18 1.06
C PHE A 137 -12.91 -0.26 -0.26
N PHE A 138 -12.77 -1.35 -1.01
CA PHE A 138 -13.43 -1.51 -2.30
C PHE A 138 -14.95 -1.59 -2.17
N VAL A 139 -15.43 -2.37 -1.20
CA VAL A 139 -16.85 -2.54 -0.90
C VAL A 139 -17.51 -1.23 -0.48
N SER A 140 -16.82 -0.37 0.27
CA SER A 140 -17.34 0.93 0.72
C SER A 140 -17.71 1.90 -0.42
N GLY A 141 -17.22 1.65 -1.63
CA GLY A 141 -17.51 2.49 -2.80
C GLY A 141 -16.76 3.83 -2.84
N VAL A 142 -16.07 4.24 -1.77
CA VAL A 142 -15.35 5.52 -1.72
C VAL A 142 -14.06 5.50 -2.53
N ASP A 143 -13.65 6.68 -3.02
CA ASP A 143 -12.42 6.81 -3.80
C ASP A 143 -11.21 7.17 -2.94
N PHE A 144 -11.42 7.85 -1.80
CA PHE A 144 -10.36 8.19 -0.85
C PHE A 144 -10.83 7.90 0.57
N ALA A 145 -9.95 7.33 1.38
CA ALA A 145 -10.25 7.01 2.77
C ALA A 145 -9.01 7.05 3.66
N GLU A 146 -9.20 7.49 4.89
CA GLU A 146 -8.32 7.10 5.99
C GLU A 146 -8.65 5.65 6.36
N VAL A 147 -7.60 4.88 6.59
CA VAL A 147 -7.65 3.44 6.81
C VAL A 147 -6.93 3.11 8.11
N GLY A 148 -7.62 2.38 8.98
CA GLY A 148 -7.11 1.93 10.27
C GLY A 148 -7.37 0.44 10.54
N GLY A 149 -6.97 -0.02 11.72
CA GLY A 149 -7.08 -1.44 12.09
C GLY A 149 -6.09 -2.28 11.30
N VAL A 150 -6.45 -3.48 10.86
CA VAL A 150 -5.63 -4.27 9.94
C VAL A 150 -5.86 -3.88 8.47
N GLY A 151 -6.61 -2.81 8.21
CA GLY A 151 -7.03 -2.34 6.88
C GLY A 151 -8.54 -2.22 6.72
N GLU A 152 -9.32 -2.62 7.72
CA GLU A 152 -10.77 -2.78 7.63
C GLU A 152 -11.58 -1.57 8.13
N LYS A 153 -10.95 -0.64 8.86
CA LYS A 153 -11.62 0.58 9.34
C LYS A 153 -11.50 1.66 8.28
N ILE A 154 -12.56 1.87 7.52
CA ILE A 154 -12.60 2.82 6.41
C ILE A 154 -13.35 4.08 6.84
N THR A 155 -12.66 5.23 6.82
CA THR A 155 -13.28 6.54 7.04
C THR A 155 -13.14 7.35 5.76
N PRO A 156 -14.25 7.71 5.08
CA PRO A 156 -14.19 8.48 3.84
C PRO A 156 -13.42 9.79 4.02
N HIS A 157 -12.49 10.07 3.12
CA HIS A 157 -11.70 11.30 3.12
C HIS A 157 -12.01 12.09 1.84
N LYS A 158 -12.18 13.41 1.95
CA LYS A 158 -12.38 14.27 0.78
C LYS A 158 -11.09 15.01 0.48
N ILE A 159 -10.48 14.76 -0.68
CA ILE A 159 -9.41 15.62 -1.19
C ILE A 159 -10.07 16.84 -1.87
N PRO A 160 -9.63 18.08 -1.57
CA PRO A 160 -10.00 19.27 -2.31
C PRO A 160 -9.74 19.02 -3.80
N SER A 161 -10.74 19.32 -4.63
CA SER A 161 -10.76 19.00 -6.07
C SER A 161 -9.56 19.53 -6.87
N ASP A 162 -8.81 20.47 -6.30
CA ASP A 162 -7.86 21.30 -7.04
C ASP A 162 -6.39 20.87 -6.84
N ASP A 163 -6.11 19.93 -5.92
CA ASP A 163 -4.74 19.65 -5.48
C ASP A 163 -4.14 18.38 -6.10
N ILE A 164 -4.95 17.34 -6.37
CA ILE A 164 -4.48 16.06 -6.92
C ILE A 164 -5.59 15.46 -7.80
N SER A 165 -5.43 15.54 -9.12
CA SER A 165 -6.44 15.01 -10.05
C SER A 165 -6.04 13.66 -10.67
N GLU A 166 -4.74 13.39 -10.76
CA GLU A 166 -4.23 12.21 -11.46
C GLU A 166 -3.03 11.60 -10.74
N PHE A 167 -2.87 10.29 -10.91
CA PHE A 167 -1.75 9.53 -10.40
C PHE A 167 -1.12 8.74 -11.55
N GLU A 168 0.20 8.75 -11.59
CA GLU A 168 0.96 7.82 -12.43
C GLU A 168 1.41 6.63 -11.58
N ILE A 169 1.34 5.43 -12.15
CA ILE A 169 1.77 4.18 -11.50
C ILE A 169 2.84 3.54 -12.38
N TYR A 170 3.95 3.16 -11.76
CA TYR A 170 4.98 2.33 -12.34
C TYR A 170 5.07 1.02 -11.56
N THR A 171 4.97 -0.11 -12.26
CA THR A 171 5.08 -1.43 -11.65
C THR A 171 6.24 -2.19 -12.30
N PRO A 172 7.36 -2.39 -11.59
CA PRO A 172 8.44 -3.22 -12.10
C PRO A 172 7.99 -4.71 -12.11
N ASP A 173 8.64 -5.53 -12.93
CA ASP A 173 8.40 -6.98 -12.99
C ASP A 173 9.05 -7.71 -11.79
N ILE A 174 8.56 -7.37 -10.60
CA ILE A 174 9.00 -7.91 -9.30
C ILE A 174 7.74 -8.31 -8.55
N PHE A 175 7.63 -9.59 -8.20
CA PHE A 175 6.53 -10.07 -7.37
C PHE A 175 6.89 -9.97 -5.88
N CYS A 176 6.17 -9.12 -5.13
CA CYS A 176 6.34 -9.01 -3.69
C CYS A 176 5.28 -9.84 -2.96
N ASP A 177 5.71 -10.84 -2.18
CA ASP A 177 4.84 -11.56 -1.27
C ASP A 177 4.51 -10.67 -0.06
N THR A 178 3.27 -10.20 0.01
CA THR A 178 2.78 -9.35 1.11
C THR A 178 3.07 -9.95 2.49
N ARG A 179 2.84 -11.25 2.70
CA ARG A 179 3.07 -11.90 3.99
C ARG A 179 4.57 -11.90 4.33
N ALA A 180 5.43 -12.15 3.35
CA ALA A 180 6.87 -12.13 3.55
C ALA A 180 7.35 -10.72 3.96
N VAL A 181 6.85 -9.66 3.29
CA VAL A 181 7.23 -8.27 3.58
C VAL A 181 6.79 -7.86 4.99
N TYR A 182 5.56 -8.16 5.40
CA TYR A 182 5.11 -7.89 6.77
C TYR A 182 5.91 -8.68 7.83
N ARG A 183 6.25 -9.94 7.55
CA ARG A 183 7.11 -10.74 8.46
C ARG A 183 8.51 -10.14 8.55
N GLN A 184 9.05 -9.64 7.44
CA GLN A 184 10.34 -8.97 7.43
C GLN A 184 10.31 -7.68 8.24
N TYR A 185 9.24 -6.88 8.15
CA TYR A 185 9.05 -5.69 8.99
C TYR A 185 9.14 -6.06 10.47
N ARG A 186 8.36 -7.05 10.91
CA ARG A 186 8.38 -7.54 12.28
C ARG A 186 9.78 -7.98 12.73
N SER A 187 10.48 -8.75 11.89
CA SER A 187 11.86 -9.19 12.20
C SER A 187 12.84 -8.03 12.33
N MET A 188 12.73 -7.00 11.49
CA MET A 188 13.58 -5.82 11.55
C MET A 188 13.36 -5.03 12.83
N ILE A 189 12.10 -4.83 13.24
CA ILE A 189 11.75 -4.16 14.50
C ILE A 189 12.25 -4.96 15.71
N GLU A 190 12.03 -6.28 15.75
CA GLU A 190 12.51 -7.15 16.83
C GLU A 190 14.04 -7.06 16.99
N LYS A 191 14.79 -7.08 15.87
CA LYS A 191 16.25 -6.91 15.90
C LYS A 191 16.69 -5.55 16.42
N GLN A 192 15.96 -4.47 16.11
CA GLN A 192 16.27 -3.14 16.64
C GLN A 192 16.02 -3.06 18.14
N ILE A 193 14.89 -3.59 18.63
CA ILE A 193 14.59 -3.65 20.07
C ILE A 193 15.66 -4.44 20.82
N LEU A 194 16.10 -5.58 20.27
CA LEU A 194 17.15 -6.42 20.88
C LEU A 194 18.52 -5.73 20.96
N LYS A 195 18.77 -4.67 20.18
CA LYS A 195 19.98 -3.86 20.26
C LYS A 195 19.92 -2.79 21.36
N LEU A 196 18.74 -2.50 21.90
CA LEU A 196 18.57 -1.51 22.98
C LEU A 196 19.11 -2.08 24.29
N SER A 197 19.87 -1.26 25.04
CA SER A 197 20.31 -1.68 26.37
C SER A 197 19.13 -1.62 27.35
N PRO A 198 19.16 -2.39 28.46
CA PRO A 198 18.14 -2.27 29.50
C PRO A 198 17.94 -0.83 29.98
N LYS A 199 18.99 -0.01 30.02
CA LYS A 199 18.89 1.41 30.43
C LYS A 199 18.08 2.25 29.45
N ASP A 200 18.20 1.99 28.16
CA ASP A 200 17.46 2.71 27.11
C ASP A 200 15.97 2.33 27.16
N ILE A 201 15.70 1.04 27.39
CA ILE A 201 14.36 0.52 27.62
C ILE A 201 13.72 1.18 28.86
N PHE A 202 14.42 1.20 30.00
CA PHE A 202 13.89 1.77 31.25
C PHE A 202 13.75 3.30 31.23
N ALA A 203 14.58 4.03 30.48
CA ALA A 203 14.44 5.47 30.29
C ALA A 203 13.12 5.81 29.58
N ASP A 204 12.73 5.04 28.56
CA ASP A 204 11.46 5.20 27.85
C ASP A 204 10.24 4.83 28.71
N PHE A 205 10.33 3.75 29.50
CA PHE A 205 9.24 3.35 30.41
C PHE A 205 8.96 4.39 31.51
N SER A 206 9.99 5.09 32.00
CA SER A 206 9.82 6.14 33.02
C SER A 206 9.12 7.41 32.52
N ASN A 207 9.14 7.64 31.19
CA ASN A 207 8.53 8.79 30.54
C ASN A 207 7.14 8.52 29.93
N GLN A 208 6.54 7.33 30.14
CA GLN A 208 5.30 6.90 29.46
C GLN A 208 5.35 7.09 27.91
N LYS A 209 6.54 7.08 27.31
CA LYS A 209 6.69 6.90 25.88
C LYS A 209 6.68 5.40 25.62
N VAL A 210 5.49 4.87 25.33
CA VAL A 210 5.35 3.58 24.66
C VAL A 210 6.20 3.66 23.40
N LEU A 211 7.26 2.85 23.31
CA LEU A 211 8.12 2.62 22.13
C LEU A 211 7.82 3.58 20.96
N ASP A 212 8.37 4.78 21.06
CA ASP A 212 8.23 5.84 20.05
C ASP A 212 9.14 5.42 18.88
N PHE A 213 8.61 4.62 17.93
CA PHE A 213 9.29 4.15 16.71
C PHE A 213 9.58 5.26 15.70
N GLY A 214 10.06 6.37 16.20
CA GLY A 214 10.47 7.54 15.47
C GLY A 214 10.57 8.65 16.47
N GLU A 215 11.77 9.18 16.69
CA GLU A 215 11.90 10.57 17.09
C GLU A 215 11.28 11.44 15.99
N VAL A 216 9.97 11.59 16.05
CA VAL A 216 9.26 12.65 15.39
C VAL A 216 8.97 13.70 16.44
N GLN A 217 10.04 14.35 16.91
CA GLN A 217 9.92 15.61 17.66
C GLN A 217 9.28 16.73 16.82
N GLY A 218 8.88 16.47 15.56
CA GLY A 218 8.03 17.34 14.75
C GLY A 218 6.52 17.00 14.73
N LEU A 219 6.06 15.83 15.19
CA LEU A 219 4.64 15.43 15.07
C LEU A 219 3.84 15.56 16.38
N ALA A 220 4.50 15.60 17.54
CA ALA A 220 3.79 15.73 18.81
C ALA A 220 3.16 17.12 19.01
N GLN A 221 3.74 18.19 18.45
CA GLN A 221 3.13 19.52 18.43
C GLN A 221 2.04 19.66 17.35
N ASP A 222 2.01 18.76 16.36
CA ASP A 222 1.07 18.78 15.23
C ASP A 222 -0.21 17.97 15.48
N ARG A 223 -0.38 17.35 16.66
CA ARG A 223 -1.67 16.71 17.04
C ARG A 223 -2.84 17.68 17.19
N GLN A 224 -2.58 18.99 17.30
CA GLN A 224 -3.60 20.04 17.17
C GLN A 224 -3.70 20.61 15.74
N ALA A 225 -2.74 20.31 14.86
CA ALA A 225 -2.70 20.75 13.47
C ALA A 225 -3.28 19.72 12.49
N THR A 226 -3.66 18.52 12.93
CA THR A 226 -4.45 17.54 12.15
C THR A 226 -5.85 18.04 11.74
N GLN A 227 -6.22 19.28 12.11
CA GLN A 227 -7.35 20.01 11.54
C GLN A 227 -6.99 20.94 10.36
N ARG A 228 -5.72 21.01 9.93
CA ARG A 228 -5.29 21.85 8.80
C ARG A 228 -4.80 20.99 7.63
N ASN A 229 -5.61 21.03 6.57
CA ASN A 229 -5.28 20.69 5.19
C ASN A 229 -3.79 20.90 4.82
N SER A 230 -2.98 19.86 4.87
CA SER A 230 -1.77 19.82 4.03
C SER A 230 -1.63 18.43 3.42
N TYR A 231 -2.04 18.33 2.16
CA TYR A 231 -1.90 17.17 1.25
C TYR A 231 -0.44 16.93 0.83
N ALA A 232 0.51 17.39 1.63
CA ALA A 232 1.89 17.52 1.23
C ALA A 232 2.60 16.15 1.33
N CYS A 233 2.52 15.37 0.24
CA CYS A 233 3.63 14.51 -0.15
C CYS A 233 4.97 15.30 -0.12
N GLU A 234 4.91 16.63 -0.25
CA GLU A 234 5.98 17.61 -0.06
C GLU A 234 6.53 17.75 1.38
N ARG A 235 5.88 17.21 2.43
CA ARG A 235 6.37 17.31 3.83
C ARG A 235 7.23 16.11 4.28
N PHE A 236 7.33 15.06 3.47
CA PHE A 236 8.08 13.86 3.85
C PHE A 236 9.43 13.83 3.15
N ALA A 237 10.50 14.00 3.94
CA ALA A 237 11.86 14.13 3.47
C ALA A 237 12.44 12.87 2.77
N SER A 238 11.75 11.72 2.80
CA SER A 238 12.19 10.51 2.10
C SER A 238 11.05 9.57 1.71
N LEU A 239 11.27 8.83 0.60
CA LEU A 239 10.48 7.70 0.11
C LEU A 239 10.09 6.69 1.20
N SER A 240 11.03 6.37 2.10
CA SER A 240 10.82 5.44 3.22
C SER A 240 9.96 6.01 4.33
N ALA A 241 9.91 7.34 4.48
CA ALA A 241 9.13 7.98 5.53
C ALA A 241 7.61 7.88 5.31
N LEU A 242 7.14 7.52 4.12
CA LEU A 242 5.71 7.40 3.82
C LEU A 242 5.18 5.98 3.90
N ASN A 243 6.02 4.95 3.75
CA ASN A 243 5.60 3.57 3.76
C ASN A 243 6.58 2.69 4.54
N ASP A 244 6.17 2.24 5.73
CA ASP A 244 7.00 1.43 6.62
C ASP A 244 7.38 0.07 6.04
N LEU A 245 6.67 -0.39 4.99
CA LEU A 245 6.97 -1.64 4.31
C LEU A 245 8.02 -1.50 3.20
N PHE A 246 8.45 -0.29 2.84
CA PHE A 246 9.42 -0.12 1.77
C PHE A 246 10.80 -0.71 2.10
N ALA A 247 11.35 -0.39 3.28
CA ALA A 247 12.65 -0.93 3.70
C ALA A 247 12.62 -2.47 3.88
N PRO A 248 11.60 -3.08 4.52
CA PRO A 248 11.43 -4.54 4.54
C PRO A 248 11.30 -5.16 3.14
N ALA A 249 10.57 -4.52 2.23
CA ALA A 249 10.46 -4.99 0.85
C ALA A 249 11.82 -4.96 0.14
N CYS A 250 12.60 -3.89 0.29
CA CYS A 250 13.95 -3.80 -0.27
C CYS A 250 14.90 -4.85 0.33
N ALA A 251 14.75 -5.17 1.62
CA ALA A 251 15.57 -6.22 2.25
C ALA A 251 15.30 -7.62 1.66
N LEU A 252 14.08 -7.89 1.19
CA LEU A 252 13.72 -9.15 0.53
C LEU A 252 13.96 -9.10 -0.99
N TYR A 253 13.76 -7.94 -1.60
CA TYR A 253 13.82 -7.70 -3.04
C TYR A 253 14.72 -6.49 -3.31
N PRO A 254 16.06 -6.66 -3.27
CA PRO A 254 17.01 -5.55 -3.37
C PRO A 254 16.91 -4.72 -4.65
N GLN A 255 16.39 -5.29 -5.74
CA GLN A 255 16.15 -4.59 -7.01
C GLN A 255 15.20 -3.39 -6.87
N LEU A 256 14.35 -3.38 -5.83
CA LEU A 256 13.47 -2.23 -5.56
C LEU A 256 14.24 -0.95 -5.23
N LEU A 257 15.48 -1.06 -4.70
CA LEU A 257 16.33 0.10 -4.44
C LEU A 257 16.83 0.74 -5.74
N GLU A 258 17.24 -0.10 -6.70
CA GLU A 258 17.69 0.36 -8.02
C GLU A 258 16.52 1.06 -8.74
N VAL A 259 15.33 0.44 -8.74
CA VAL A 259 14.11 1.05 -9.30
C VAL A 259 13.78 2.38 -8.63
N ALA A 260 13.82 2.46 -7.30
CA ALA A 260 13.55 3.70 -6.59
C ALA A 260 14.57 4.81 -6.93
N GLN A 261 15.84 4.45 -7.09
CA GLN A 261 16.90 5.38 -7.50
C GLN A 261 16.71 5.88 -8.93
N GLU A 262 16.33 5.00 -9.86
CA GLU A 262 16.05 5.35 -11.25
C GLU A 262 14.83 6.26 -11.40
N LEU A 263 13.76 6.00 -10.63
CA LEU A 263 12.55 6.82 -10.63
C LEU A 263 12.79 8.21 -10.03
N GLY A 264 13.63 8.30 -9.00
CA GLY A 264 14.01 9.56 -8.37
C GLY A 264 12.92 10.20 -7.51
N GLU A 265 13.07 11.50 -7.27
CA GLU A 265 12.22 12.28 -6.38
C GLU A 265 10.75 12.37 -6.86
N GLY A 266 9.81 12.37 -5.91
CA GLY A 266 8.37 12.50 -6.18
C GLY A 266 7.64 11.20 -6.51
N TRP A 267 8.35 10.07 -6.62
CA TRP A 267 7.76 8.74 -6.63
C TRP A 267 7.61 8.21 -5.20
N PHE A 268 6.64 7.32 -4.98
CA PHE A 268 6.26 6.78 -3.67
C PHE A 268 5.90 5.30 -3.77
N PHE A 269 6.22 4.52 -2.74
CA PHE A 269 5.98 3.07 -2.74
C PHE A 269 4.57 2.72 -2.26
N SER A 270 3.85 1.85 -2.98
CA SER A 270 2.48 1.46 -2.61
C SER A 270 2.39 0.08 -1.96
N GLY A 271 1.70 -0.01 -0.83
CA GLY A 271 1.43 -1.26 -0.12
C GLY A 271 2.72 -1.98 0.28
N SER A 272 2.76 -3.29 0.09
CA SER A 272 3.97 -4.11 0.27
C SER A 272 4.85 -4.18 -1.00
N GLY A 273 4.59 -3.31 -1.99
CA GLY A 273 5.23 -3.35 -3.29
C GLY A 273 4.63 -4.38 -4.25
N SER A 274 5.14 -4.43 -5.48
CA SER A 274 6.31 -3.69 -5.99
C SER A 274 6.05 -2.32 -6.63
N SER A 275 4.80 -1.86 -6.72
CA SER A 275 4.50 -0.63 -7.48
C SER A 275 4.92 0.65 -6.77
N PHE A 276 5.30 1.61 -7.60
CA PHE A 276 5.53 3.00 -7.25
C PHE A 276 4.45 3.89 -7.89
N PHE A 277 4.17 5.03 -7.30
CA PHE A 277 3.26 6.02 -7.84
C PHE A 277 3.79 7.44 -7.64
N ARG A 278 3.32 8.39 -8.46
CA ARG A 278 3.48 9.83 -8.21
C ARG A 278 2.16 10.55 -8.41
N ALA A 279 1.92 11.58 -7.60
CA ALA A 279 0.78 12.47 -7.79
C ALA A 279 1.10 13.48 -8.89
N LEU A 280 0.16 13.72 -9.80
CA LEU A 280 0.26 14.75 -10.82
C LEU A 280 -0.60 15.95 -10.40
N GLY A 281 0.02 17.12 -10.34
CA GLY A 281 -0.69 18.37 -10.13
C GLY A 281 -1.51 18.75 -11.36
N VAL A 282 -2.62 19.47 -11.17
CA VAL A 282 -3.28 20.16 -12.29
C VAL A 282 -2.40 21.34 -12.65
N GLU A 283 -1.83 21.36 -13.86
CA GLU A 283 -1.28 22.60 -14.41
C GLU A 283 -2.40 23.64 -14.38
N LYS A 284 -2.28 24.63 -13.48
CA LYS A 284 -3.16 25.79 -13.52
C LYS A 284 -2.93 26.44 -14.87
N ASN A 285 -3.92 26.35 -15.76
CA ASN A 285 -4.02 27.21 -16.93
C ASN A 285 -3.94 28.65 -16.43
N VAL A 286 -2.75 29.24 -16.47
CA VAL A 286 -2.57 30.68 -16.33
C VAL A 286 -3.20 31.25 -17.58
N THR A 287 -4.49 31.57 -17.48
CA THR A 287 -5.17 32.36 -18.49
C THR A 287 -4.52 33.73 -18.47
N ASP A 288 -3.78 33.96 -19.56
CA ASP A 288 -3.10 35.18 -19.94
C ASP A 288 -4.07 36.37 -19.83
N SER A 289 -4.07 37.01 -18.67
CA SER A 289 -4.88 38.18 -18.33
C SER A 289 -3.97 39.34 -17.95
N THR A 290 -2.94 39.59 -18.77
CA THR A 290 -2.24 40.88 -18.79
C THR A 290 -1.96 41.35 -20.23
N LYS A 291 -3.04 41.55 -20.99
CA LYS A 291 -3.09 42.58 -22.03
C LYS A 291 -4.06 43.65 -21.59
N GLU A 292 -3.57 44.60 -20.81
CA GLU A 292 -3.93 46.03 -20.80
C GLU A 292 -3.50 46.68 -19.47
N ALA A 293 -2.26 47.15 -19.42
CA ALA A 293 -1.92 48.38 -18.69
C ALA A 293 -0.62 48.94 -19.28
N LYS A 294 -0.67 50.23 -19.59
CA LYS A 294 0.26 50.99 -20.42
C LYS A 294 1.62 51.20 -19.76
N SER A 295 2.61 51.37 -20.64
CA SER A 295 3.82 52.20 -20.53
C SER A 295 4.00 53.02 -19.24
N THR A 296 5.14 52.89 -18.58
CA THR A 296 6.29 53.83 -18.71
C THR A 296 7.47 53.38 -17.84
N ASP A 297 8.64 53.77 -18.32
CA ASP A 297 9.93 53.92 -17.65
C ASP A 297 10.90 52.74 -17.50
N SER A 298 12.10 53.07 -17.95
CA SER A 298 13.29 52.26 -18.11
C SER A 298 14.14 52.38 -16.85
N GLN A 299 14.74 51.28 -16.39
CA GLN A 299 16.11 51.29 -15.87
C GLN A 299 16.66 49.86 -15.76
N LYS A 300 17.88 49.70 -16.28
CA LYS A 300 18.76 48.52 -16.18
C LYS A 300 19.10 48.22 -14.71
N ILE A 301 19.46 46.97 -14.39
CA ILE A 301 20.73 46.55 -13.74
C ILE A 301 20.85 45.01 -13.73
N ASP A 302 22.10 44.58 -13.60
CA ASP A 302 22.81 43.37 -13.97
C ASP A 302 22.51 42.02 -13.28
N SER A 303 23.01 41.00 -14.00
CA SER A 303 23.43 39.64 -13.65
C SER A 303 23.55 39.23 -12.17
N ASN A 304 23.12 37.99 -11.88
CA ASN A 304 24.03 37.02 -11.26
C ASN A 304 23.64 35.55 -11.55
N GLN A 305 24.58 34.79 -12.08
CA GLN A 305 24.57 33.33 -12.17
C GLN A 305 25.29 32.74 -10.95
N GLY A 306 24.80 31.60 -10.45
CA GLY A 306 25.49 30.72 -9.50
C GLY A 306 24.49 30.10 -8.53
N GLY A 307 24.47 28.81 -8.23
CA GLY A 307 25.18 27.65 -8.75
C GLY A 307 24.46 26.41 -8.20
N THR A 308 24.22 25.41 -9.03
CA THR A 308 23.63 24.12 -8.64
C THR A 308 24.65 23.02 -8.92
N GLN A 309 25.67 22.94 -8.07
CA GLN A 309 26.58 21.80 -7.99
C GLN A 309 27.03 21.68 -6.54
N ASP A 310 26.38 20.81 -5.75
CA ASP A 310 27.07 20.00 -4.72
C ASP A 310 26.20 18.95 -4.00
N PHE A 311 24.87 18.91 -4.17
CA PHE A 311 24.03 18.00 -3.36
C PHE A 311 24.01 16.53 -3.80
N ALA A 312 24.54 16.19 -4.98
CA ALA A 312 24.51 14.81 -5.49
C ALA A 312 25.54 13.88 -4.82
N GLN A 313 26.56 14.41 -4.12
CA GLN A 313 27.62 13.60 -3.52
C GLN A 313 27.30 13.12 -2.10
N ASP A 314 26.53 13.88 -1.31
CA ASP A 314 26.18 13.51 0.07
C ASP A 314 25.18 12.35 0.15
N PHE A 315 24.21 12.28 -0.78
CA PHE A 315 23.16 11.24 -0.80
C PHE A 315 23.71 9.81 -1.00
N THR A 316 24.88 9.69 -1.65
CA THR A 316 25.51 8.39 -1.92
C THR A 316 26.28 7.85 -0.71
N GLN A 317 26.65 8.71 0.26
CA GLN A 317 27.42 8.31 1.43
C GLN A 317 26.57 7.71 2.55
N ASP A 318 25.38 8.26 2.83
CA ASP A 318 24.53 7.78 3.93
C ASP A 318 23.98 6.37 3.68
N LEU A 319 23.48 6.10 2.47
CA LEU A 319 23.02 4.76 2.10
C LEU A 319 24.18 3.74 2.05
N LYS A 320 25.37 4.13 1.58
CA LYS A 320 26.52 3.21 1.56
C LYS A 320 27.10 2.94 2.96
N GLN A 321 27.03 3.89 3.89
CA GLN A 321 27.53 3.71 5.25
C GLN A 321 26.66 2.77 6.09
N ASP A 322 25.34 2.78 5.88
CA ASP A 322 24.42 1.90 6.60
C ASP A 322 24.52 0.44 6.11
N PHE A 323 24.69 0.21 4.80
CA PHE A 323 24.87 -1.15 4.26
C PHE A 323 26.30 -1.71 4.39
N ALA A 324 27.35 -0.87 4.38
CA ALA A 324 28.75 -1.34 4.50
C ALA A 324 29.13 -1.77 5.93
N LYS A 325 28.38 -1.34 6.95
CA LYS A 325 28.59 -1.79 8.34
C LYS A 325 28.05 -3.21 8.60
N GLU A 326 27.07 -3.67 7.82
CA GLU A 326 26.48 -5.00 8.00
C GLU A 326 27.25 -6.12 7.27
N SER A 327 28.01 -5.82 6.22
CA SER A 327 28.74 -6.84 5.43
C SER A 327 30.13 -7.22 5.96
N LYS A 328 30.63 -6.57 7.01
CA LYS A 328 31.97 -6.82 7.58
C LYS A 328 31.98 -7.64 8.89
N GLN A 329 30.84 -8.15 9.34
CA GLN A 329 30.77 -8.91 10.60
C GLN A 329 30.55 -10.43 10.45
N ASP A 330 30.37 -10.95 9.24
CA ASP A 330 30.29 -12.39 8.98
C ASP A 330 31.53 -12.91 8.25
N SER A 331 32.65 -12.96 8.97
CA SER A 331 33.77 -13.83 8.60
C SER A 331 34.48 -14.33 9.85
N ASN A 332 33.84 -15.22 10.60
CA ASN A 332 34.51 -16.16 11.50
C ASN A 332 33.52 -17.25 11.94
N GLU A 333 33.45 -18.33 11.17
CA GLU A 333 32.78 -19.56 11.58
C GLU A 333 33.84 -20.67 11.75
N PRO A 334 33.97 -21.32 12.91
CA PRO A 334 34.76 -22.53 13.03
C PRO A 334 33.91 -23.76 12.70
N THR A 335 34.41 -24.54 11.76
CA THR A 335 33.96 -25.90 11.41
C THR A 335 33.66 -26.80 12.61
N LYS A 336 32.51 -27.49 12.62
CA LYS A 336 32.37 -28.84 13.21
C LYS A 336 31.15 -29.64 12.71
N LYS A 337 31.49 -30.68 11.93
CA LYS A 337 30.90 -32.02 11.69
C LYS A 337 29.48 -32.38 12.20
N GLU A 338 28.67 -32.74 11.20
CA GLU A 338 27.80 -33.94 11.03
C GLU A 338 27.12 -34.62 12.23
N SER A 339 25.79 -34.73 12.13
CA SER A 339 25.11 -36.04 12.16
C SER A 339 23.74 -36.00 11.46
N LYS A 340 23.60 -36.79 10.39
CA LYS A 340 22.35 -37.09 9.67
C LYS A 340 21.44 -38.03 10.48
N LYS A 341 20.13 -37.76 10.53
CA LYS A 341 19.07 -38.71 10.10
C LYS A 341 17.67 -38.05 10.09
N PRO A 342 16.74 -38.56 9.26
CA PRO A 342 15.51 -37.87 8.85
C PRO A 342 14.28 -38.30 9.65
N LEU A 343 13.23 -37.48 9.63
CA LEU A 343 11.86 -37.93 9.90
C LEU A 343 10.84 -37.08 9.13
N ASP A 344 9.85 -37.82 8.64
CA ASP A 344 8.88 -37.50 7.61
C ASP A 344 7.68 -36.66 8.09
N SER A 345 7.30 -35.66 7.29
CA SER A 345 5.90 -35.34 6.89
C SER A 345 4.91 -34.80 7.98
N PRO A 346 3.68 -34.32 7.63
CA PRO A 346 3.37 -32.89 7.67
C PRO A 346 2.11 -32.51 8.49
N SER A 347 2.02 -31.27 8.98
CA SER A 347 0.75 -30.64 9.40
C SER A 347 0.77 -29.17 8.98
N LEU A 348 0.03 -28.77 7.94
CA LEU A 348 -1.38 -28.34 7.97
C LEU A 348 -1.63 -27.19 8.97
N PHE A 349 -1.82 -26.00 8.40
CA PHE A 349 -2.47 -24.80 8.95
C PHE A 349 -1.95 -24.24 10.28
N GLU A 350 -1.28 -23.08 10.20
CA GLU A 350 -1.65 -21.84 10.93
C GLU A 350 -0.89 -20.63 10.36
#